data_AF-A0A6L5K284-F1
#
_entry.id   AF-A0A6L5K284-F1
#
_cell.length_a   1.000
_cell.length_b   1.000
_cell.length_c   1.000
_cell.angle_alpha   90.00
_cell.angle_beta   90.00
_cell.angle_gamma   90.00
#
_symmetry.space_group_name_H-M   'P 1'
#
loop_
_entity.id
_entity.type
_entity.pdbx_description
1 polymer ?
#
loop_
_entity_poly.entity_id
_entity_poly.type
_entity_poly.pdbx_seq_one_letter_code
_entity_poly.pdbx_strand_id
1 'polypeptide(L)'
;MRQLALQGAATLLVVSLAWPWFGMRGETLPWPETAFAIGGAALLLATLTRQPWWWKLIHLAFVPLAWLGSQVPLAPGWFFCIFLLLLLIYRGTLTGQAPLFLSNEATALALAEITADRPNMRFVDLGAGLGSVILPLARVRPDARLTGVENAPLVWAIGRLRTWGKPRCRWQWGDLRQADLRQSDVVYAFLSPLPMPDLWKKVCAEMPAGSLFISNSFAVPDVPATTVVEVGDRRQTRLYCYQR
;
A
#
# COMPACT_ATOMS: atom_id res chain seq x y z
N MET A 1 -0.99 2.00 -17.49
CA MET A 1 -0.89 2.12 -18.96
C MET A 1 -1.41 3.46 -19.49
N ARG A 2 -2.65 3.89 -19.20
CA ARG A 2 -3.23 5.14 -19.75
C ARG A 2 -2.37 6.41 -19.54
N GLN A 3 -1.81 6.61 -18.34
CA GLN A 3 -1.01 7.81 -18.06
C GLN A 3 0.35 7.80 -18.77
N LEU A 4 1.00 6.63 -18.86
CA LEU A 4 2.24 6.48 -19.61
C LEU A 4 2.03 6.73 -21.11
N ALA A 5 0.93 6.22 -21.67
CA ALA A 5 0.58 6.46 -23.06
C ALA A 5 0.35 7.95 -23.34
N LEU A 6 -0.32 8.67 -22.43
CA LEU A 6 -0.54 10.10 -22.55
C LEU A 6 0.77 10.89 -22.51
N GLN A 7 1.64 10.60 -21.54
CA GLN A 7 2.95 11.23 -21.44
C GLN A 7 3.81 10.93 -22.69
N GLY A 8 3.80 9.67 -23.15
CA GLY A 8 4.51 9.26 -24.36
C GLY A 8 3.99 9.97 -25.61
N ALA A 9 2.67 10.12 -25.75
CA ALA A 9 2.05 10.84 -26.85
C ALA A 9 2.45 12.33 -26.85
N ALA A 10 2.50 12.97 -25.68
CA ALA A 10 2.97 14.35 -25.56
C ALA A 10 4.44 14.50 -25.98
N THR A 11 5.31 13.58 -25.53
CA THR A 11 6.72 13.55 -25.92
C THR A 11 6.88 13.37 -27.43
N LEU A 12 6.19 12.38 -28.01
CA LEU A 12 6.24 12.12 -29.45
C LEU A 12 5.75 13.34 -30.24
N LEU A 13 4.63 13.95 -29.84
CA LEU A 13 4.09 15.14 -30.50
C LEU A 13 5.13 16.27 -30.57
N VAL A 14 5.72 16.63 -29.43
CA VAL A 14 6.69 17.74 -29.38
C VAL A 14 7.96 17.42 -30.14
N VAL A 15 8.49 16.20 -30.01
CA VAL A 15 9.70 15.78 -30.73
C VAL A 15 9.44 15.72 -32.23
N SER A 16 8.30 15.20 -32.69
CA SER A 16 7.94 15.16 -34.11
C SER A 16 7.78 16.56 -34.72
N LEU A 17 7.31 17.55 -33.95
CA LEU A 17 7.23 18.94 -34.41
C LEU A 17 8.60 19.62 -34.44
N ALA A 18 9.50 19.29 -33.50
CA ALA A 18 10.83 19.87 -33.41
C ALA A 18 11.85 19.23 -34.38
N TRP A 19 11.69 17.94 -34.69
CA TRP A 19 12.63 17.15 -35.48
C TRP A 19 12.95 17.73 -36.87
N PRO A 20 11.98 18.24 -37.66
CA PRO A 20 12.27 18.83 -38.97
C PRO A 20 13.21 20.04 -38.88
N TRP A 21 13.16 20.80 -37.80
CA TRP A 21 13.96 22.01 -37.65
C TRP A 21 15.36 21.71 -37.13
N PHE A 22 15.45 21.00 -36.00
CA PHE A 22 16.73 20.74 -35.33
C PHE A 22 17.41 19.48 -35.87
N GLY A 23 16.66 18.38 -35.98
CA GLY A 23 17.19 17.08 -36.39
C GLY A 23 17.73 17.07 -37.82
N MET A 24 17.01 17.68 -38.79
CA MET A 24 17.49 17.75 -40.18
C MET A 24 18.70 18.68 -40.35
N ARG A 25 18.91 19.62 -39.43
CA ARG A 25 20.07 20.52 -39.42
C ARG A 25 21.26 19.97 -38.64
N GLY A 26 21.12 18.79 -38.02
CA GLY A 26 22.13 18.24 -37.12
C GLY A 26 22.32 19.05 -35.83
N GLU A 27 21.37 19.92 -35.50
CA GLU A 27 21.37 20.71 -34.27
C GLU A 27 20.79 19.87 -33.12
N THR A 28 21.32 20.08 -31.91
CA THR A 28 20.73 19.48 -30.71
C THR A 28 19.41 20.17 -30.37
N LEU A 29 18.46 19.41 -29.82
CA LEU A 29 17.21 19.99 -29.33
C LEU A 29 17.52 21.02 -28.22
N PRO A 30 16.82 22.17 -28.22
CA PRO A 30 17.02 23.19 -27.20
C PRO A 30 16.47 22.69 -25.86
N TRP A 31 17.37 22.51 -24.90
CA TRP A 31 17.05 22.20 -23.51
C TRP A 31 17.41 23.43 -22.67
N PRO A 32 16.50 23.91 -21.80
CA PRO A 32 15.35 23.22 -21.22
C PRO A 32 14.01 23.34 -21.97
N GLU A 33 13.93 24.14 -23.03
CA GLU A 33 12.68 24.55 -23.70
C GLU A 33 11.86 23.34 -24.15
N THR A 34 12.52 22.33 -24.72
CA THR A 34 11.89 21.06 -25.15
C THR A 34 11.22 20.34 -23.97
N ALA A 35 11.83 20.34 -22.77
CA ALA A 35 11.27 19.70 -21.59
C ALA A 35 9.95 20.34 -21.16
N PHE A 36 9.93 21.68 -21.10
CA PHE A 36 8.76 22.45 -20.73
C PHE A 36 7.65 22.37 -21.80
N ALA A 37 8.03 22.35 -23.08
CA ALA A 37 7.07 22.12 -24.17
C ALA A 37 6.38 20.75 -24.06
N ILE A 38 7.13 19.69 -23.75
CA ILE A 38 6.55 18.36 -23.50
C ILE A 38 5.62 18.39 -22.28
N GLY A 39 6.03 19.04 -21.18
CA GLY A 39 5.19 19.21 -19.98
C GLY A 39 3.88 19.93 -20.29
N GLY A 40 3.93 21.03 -21.06
CA GLY A 40 2.76 21.78 -21.50
C GLY A 40 1.83 20.96 -22.40
N ALA A 41 2.38 20.23 -23.38
CA ALA A 41 1.60 19.33 -24.23
C ALA A 41 0.93 18.20 -23.43
N ALA A 42 1.65 17.62 -22.45
CA ALA A 42 1.11 16.60 -21.57
C ALA A 42 -0.01 17.16 -20.68
N LEU A 43 0.14 18.37 -20.13
CA LEU A 43 -0.91 19.07 -19.39
C LEU A 43 -2.15 19.32 -20.24
N LEU A 44 -1.97 19.74 -21.50
CA LEU A 44 -3.07 19.97 -22.43
C LEU A 44 -3.82 18.66 -22.70
N LEU A 45 -3.12 17.59 -23.06
CA LEU A 45 -3.72 16.27 -23.28
C LEU A 45 -4.42 15.73 -22.02
N ALA A 46 -3.83 15.92 -20.84
CA ALA A 46 -4.44 15.53 -19.57
C ALA A 46 -5.73 16.33 -19.27
N THR A 47 -5.76 17.61 -19.65
CA THR A 47 -6.95 18.46 -19.52
C THR A 47 -8.04 18.05 -20.50
N LEU A 48 -7.70 17.82 -21.77
CA LEU A 48 -8.62 17.36 -22.81
C LEU A 48 -9.24 16.00 -22.47
N THR A 49 -8.45 15.10 -21.88
CA THR A 49 -8.90 13.77 -21.46
C THR A 49 -9.56 13.74 -20.07
N ARG A 50 -9.80 14.92 -19.47
CA ARG A 50 -10.43 15.11 -18.15
C ARG A 50 -9.77 14.33 -17.02
N GLN A 51 -8.45 14.26 -17.01
CA GLN A 51 -7.71 13.65 -15.91
C GLN A 51 -7.91 14.42 -14.60
N PRO A 52 -7.83 13.76 -13.44
CA PRO A 52 -7.83 14.42 -12.15
C PRO A 52 -6.73 15.49 -12.03
N TRP A 53 -6.97 16.54 -11.25
CA TRP A 53 -6.06 17.70 -11.18
C TRP A 53 -4.64 17.34 -10.74
N TRP A 54 -4.47 16.37 -9.85
CA TRP A 54 -3.14 15.93 -9.43
C TRP A 54 -2.37 15.25 -10.57
N TRP A 55 -3.04 14.50 -11.44
CA TRP A 55 -2.42 13.91 -12.63
C TRP A 55 -1.94 14.97 -13.62
N LYS A 56 -2.69 16.08 -13.75
CA LYS A 56 -2.28 17.23 -14.58
C LYS A 56 -0.96 17.84 -14.09
N LEU A 57 -0.81 18.02 -12.78
CA LEU A 57 0.43 18.51 -12.18
C LEU A 57 1.60 17.53 -12.41
N ILE A 58 1.36 16.23 -12.26
CA ILE A 58 2.36 15.20 -12.56
C ILE A 58 2.80 15.30 -14.03
N HIS A 59 1.87 15.35 -14.98
CA HIS A 59 2.17 15.45 -16.41
C HIS A 59 2.96 16.71 -16.78
N LEU A 60 2.59 17.85 -16.19
CA LEU A 60 3.29 19.13 -16.38
C LEU A 60 4.75 19.04 -15.88
N ALA A 61 4.96 18.47 -14.69
CA ALA A 61 6.26 18.49 -14.02
C ALA A 61 7.19 17.34 -14.44
N PHE A 62 6.67 16.23 -14.96
CA PHE A 62 7.43 14.99 -15.14
C PHE A 62 8.71 15.16 -15.97
N VAL A 63 8.60 15.68 -17.21
CA VAL A 63 9.77 15.82 -18.10
C VAL A 63 10.71 16.95 -17.68
N PRO A 64 10.22 18.14 -17.25
CA PRO A 64 11.09 19.16 -16.66
C PRO A 64 11.90 18.65 -15.46
N LEU A 65 11.28 17.90 -14.54
CA LEU A 65 11.96 17.29 -13.40
C LEU A 65 12.92 16.18 -13.83
N ALA A 66 12.57 15.37 -14.84
CA ALA A 66 13.46 14.35 -15.36
C ALA A 66 14.72 14.98 -16.01
N TRP A 67 14.57 16.07 -16.75
CA TRP A 67 15.69 16.83 -17.31
C TRP A 67 16.55 17.48 -16.22
N LEU A 68 15.95 18.12 -15.20
CA LEU A 68 16.70 18.63 -14.06
C LEU A 68 17.46 17.51 -13.34
N GLY A 69 16.81 16.36 -13.15
CA GLY A 69 17.42 15.18 -12.56
C GLY A 69 18.59 14.62 -13.37
N SER A 70 18.55 14.70 -14.70
CA SER A 70 19.66 14.27 -15.56
C SER A 70 20.88 15.19 -15.49
N GLN A 71 20.73 16.44 -15.01
CA GLN A 71 21.85 17.33 -14.76
C GLN A 71 22.59 17.01 -13.46
N VAL A 72 21.96 16.25 -12.55
CA VAL A 72 22.61 15.84 -11.31
C VAL A 72 23.52 14.67 -11.64
N PRO A 73 24.83 14.70 -11.26
CA PRO A 73 25.76 13.60 -11.47
C PRO A 73 25.48 12.45 -10.47
N LEU A 74 24.29 11.88 -10.54
CA LEU A 74 23.91 10.70 -9.77
C LEU A 74 24.49 9.47 -10.44
N ALA A 75 25.36 8.77 -9.73
CA ALA A 75 25.85 7.47 -10.18
C ALA A 75 24.65 6.52 -10.43
N PRO A 76 24.65 5.74 -11.53
CA PRO A 76 23.56 4.81 -11.86
C PRO A 76 23.17 3.87 -10.70
N GLY A 77 24.13 3.53 -9.83
CA GLY A 77 23.91 2.75 -8.62
C GLY A 77 22.85 3.33 -7.68
N TRP A 78 22.67 4.65 -7.61
CA TRP A 78 21.62 5.27 -6.78
C TRP A 78 20.22 4.96 -7.30
N PHE A 79 19.99 5.03 -8.61
CA PHE A 79 18.70 4.65 -9.19
C PHE A 79 18.40 3.17 -8.94
N PHE A 80 19.42 2.31 -9.04
CA PHE A 80 19.29 0.90 -8.71
C PHE A 80 18.97 0.69 -7.22
N CYS A 81 19.65 1.38 -6.31
CA CYS A 81 19.36 1.33 -4.87
C CYS A 81 17.95 1.81 -4.54
N ILE A 82 17.50 2.92 -5.13
CA ILE A 82 16.13 3.43 -4.97
C ILE A 82 15.13 2.41 -5.50
N PHE A 83 15.38 1.84 -6.68
CA PHE A 83 14.53 0.79 -7.24
C PHE A 83 14.45 -0.43 -6.32
N LEU A 84 15.59 -0.92 -5.80
CA LEU A 84 15.61 -2.03 -4.85
C LEU A 84 14.87 -1.68 -3.57
N LEU A 85 15.05 -0.48 -3.03
CA LEU A 85 14.32 -0.01 -1.84
C LEU A 85 12.81 0.01 -2.09
N LEU A 86 12.37 0.57 -3.20
CA LEU A 86 10.96 0.58 -3.60
C LEU A 86 10.42 -0.84 -3.78
N LEU A 87 11.21 -1.74 -4.40
CA LEU A 87 10.83 -3.15 -4.53
C LEU A 87 10.67 -3.81 -3.16
N LEU A 88 11.59 -3.58 -2.23
CA LEU A 88 11.53 -4.17 -0.88
C LEU A 88 10.35 -3.67 -0.04
N ILE A 89 9.82 -2.47 -0.34
CA ILE A 89 8.67 -1.87 0.35
C ILE A 89 7.35 -2.23 -0.35
N TYR A 90 7.31 -2.15 -1.68
CA TYR A 90 6.08 -2.27 -2.47
C TYR A 90 5.92 -3.59 -3.22
N ARG A 91 6.75 -4.61 -2.95
CA ARG A 91 6.64 -5.96 -3.53
C ARG A 91 5.22 -6.52 -3.50
N GLY A 92 4.48 -6.26 -2.41
CA GLY A 92 3.09 -6.71 -2.27
C GLY A 92 2.20 -6.28 -3.44
N THR A 93 2.40 -5.07 -3.97
CA THR A 93 1.64 -4.54 -5.12
C THR A 93 1.84 -5.37 -6.40
N LEU A 94 3.03 -5.95 -6.59
CA LEU A 94 3.31 -6.84 -7.73
C LEU A 94 2.57 -8.17 -7.62
N THR A 95 2.28 -8.61 -6.39
CA THR A 95 1.54 -9.86 -6.09
C THR A 95 0.04 -9.63 -5.87
N GLY A 96 -0.48 -8.47 -6.28
CA GLY A 96 -1.89 -8.11 -6.15
C GLY A 96 -2.35 -7.91 -4.69
N GLN A 97 -1.43 -7.63 -3.77
CA GLN A 97 -1.76 -7.14 -2.43
C GLN A 97 -1.86 -5.61 -2.44
N ALA A 98 -2.62 -5.07 -1.50
CA ALA A 98 -2.82 -3.64 -1.40
C ALA A 98 -1.50 -2.89 -1.10
N PRO A 99 -1.40 -1.59 -1.44
CA PRO A 99 -0.32 -0.74 -0.92
C PRO A 99 -0.29 -0.75 0.61
N LEU A 100 0.87 -0.46 1.20
CA LEU A 100 1.05 -0.45 2.65
C LEU A 100 0.04 0.48 3.35
N PHE A 101 -0.94 -0.11 4.01
CA PHE A 101 -1.87 0.60 4.87
C PHE A 101 -1.41 0.49 6.32
N LEU A 102 -1.18 1.64 6.95
CA LEU A 102 -0.79 1.69 8.36
C LEU A 102 -1.99 2.12 9.20
N SER A 103 -2.36 1.24 10.12
CA SER A 103 -3.29 1.55 11.20
C SER A 103 -2.61 2.45 12.23
N ASN A 104 -3.41 2.98 13.15
CA ASN A 104 -2.93 3.84 14.23
C ASN A 104 -3.10 3.17 15.59
N GLU A 105 -2.52 3.79 16.61
CA GLU A 105 -2.58 3.29 17.98
C GLU A 105 -4.02 3.23 18.52
N ALA A 106 -4.86 4.20 18.17
CA ALA A 106 -6.29 4.19 18.54
C ALA A 106 -7.00 2.94 18.00
N THR A 107 -6.68 2.49 16.79
CA THR A 107 -7.18 1.23 16.22
C THR A 107 -6.75 0.04 17.08
N ALA A 108 -5.49 0.00 17.51
CA ALA A 108 -4.99 -1.09 18.34
C ALA A 108 -5.66 -1.14 19.72
N LEU A 109 -5.98 0.02 20.31
CA LEU A 109 -6.73 0.11 21.56
C LEU A 109 -8.18 -0.37 21.37
N ALA A 110 -8.86 0.07 20.31
CA ALA A 110 -10.20 -0.41 19.98
C ALA A 110 -10.22 -1.94 19.76
N LEU A 111 -9.20 -2.49 19.11
CA LEU A 111 -9.04 -3.95 18.98
C LEU A 111 -8.85 -4.65 20.33
N ALA A 112 -8.11 -4.05 21.26
CA ALA A 112 -7.94 -4.58 22.61
C ALA A 112 -9.27 -4.61 23.38
N GLU A 113 -10.11 -3.60 23.22
CA GLU A 113 -11.46 -3.52 23.80
C GLU A 113 -12.41 -4.54 23.18
N ILE A 114 -12.47 -4.62 21.85
CA ILE A 114 -13.31 -5.59 21.11
C ILE A 114 -13.00 -7.03 21.50
N THR A 115 -11.75 -7.31 21.87
CA THR A 115 -11.26 -8.65 22.19
C THR A 115 -11.04 -8.89 23.69
N ALA A 116 -11.54 -8.00 24.55
CA ALA A 116 -11.32 -8.06 26.01
C ALA A 116 -11.86 -9.35 26.64
N ASP A 117 -12.90 -9.93 26.05
CA ASP A 117 -13.55 -11.17 26.44
C ASP A 117 -12.78 -12.45 26.05
N ARG A 118 -11.67 -12.34 25.31
CA ARG A 118 -10.89 -13.45 24.77
C ARG A 118 -9.51 -13.56 25.44
N PRO A 119 -9.40 -14.22 26.61
CA PRO A 119 -8.10 -14.37 27.28
C PRO A 119 -7.17 -15.29 26.50
N ASN A 120 -5.87 -15.00 26.49
CA ASN A 120 -4.84 -15.78 25.79
C ASN A 120 -5.08 -15.98 24.28
N MET A 121 -5.83 -15.07 23.66
CA MET A 121 -6.21 -15.17 22.26
C MET A 121 -5.02 -15.32 21.31
N ARG A 122 -5.26 -16.03 20.20
CA ARG A 122 -4.38 -16.10 19.04
C ARG A 122 -4.88 -15.12 18.00
N PHE A 123 -4.17 -14.01 17.90
CA PHE A 123 -4.47 -12.91 16.99
C PHE A 123 -3.54 -12.96 15.79
N VAL A 124 -4.10 -12.83 14.59
CA VAL A 124 -3.35 -12.74 13.33
C VAL A 124 -3.65 -11.41 12.64
N ASP A 125 -2.61 -10.68 12.27
CA ASP A 125 -2.68 -9.46 11.44
C ASP A 125 -2.22 -9.79 10.02
N LEU A 126 -3.16 -9.76 9.07
CA LEU A 126 -2.94 -10.04 7.65
C LEU A 126 -2.55 -8.76 6.90
N GLY A 127 -1.28 -8.64 6.54
CA GLY A 127 -0.71 -7.39 6.04
C GLY A 127 -0.27 -6.48 7.19
N ALA A 128 0.45 -7.05 8.16
CA ALA A 128 0.79 -6.39 9.42
C ALA A 128 1.66 -5.13 9.27
N GLY A 129 2.24 -4.91 8.09
CA GLY A 129 3.03 -3.74 7.80
C GLY A 129 4.19 -3.61 8.77
N LEU A 130 4.37 -2.40 9.31
CA LEU A 130 5.43 -2.10 10.30
C LEU A 130 5.06 -2.55 11.73
N GLY A 131 4.05 -3.41 11.90
CA GLY A 131 3.55 -3.83 13.21
C GLY A 131 2.79 -2.72 13.93
N SER A 132 2.09 -1.87 13.17
CA SER A 132 1.36 -0.71 13.70
C SER A 132 0.23 -1.08 14.66
N VAL A 133 -0.36 -2.28 14.50
CA VAL A 133 -1.32 -2.87 15.43
C VAL A 133 -0.63 -3.82 16.42
N ILE A 134 0.23 -4.71 15.91
CA ILE A 134 0.88 -5.75 16.74
C ILE A 134 1.62 -5.16 17.93
N LEU A 135 2.40 -4.09 17.75
CA LEU A 135 3.22 -3.55 18.83
C LEU A 135 2.38 -2.90 19.96
N PRO A 136 1.45 -1.96 19.69
CA PRO A 136 0.59 -1.43 20.75
C PRO A 136 -0.29 -2.50 21.38
N LEU A 137 -0.85 -3.42 20.58
CA LEU A 137 -1.67 -4.50 21.10
C LEU A 137 -0.87 -5.43 22.03
N ALA A 138 0.40 -5.72 21.72
CA ALA A 138 1.29 -6.49 22.60
C ALA A 138 1.57 -5.80 23.95
N ARG A 139 1.46 -4.47 24.02
CA ARG A 139 1.65 -3.72 25.27
C ARG A 139 0.42 -3.82 26.15
N VAL A 140 -0.78 -3.74 25.57
CA VAL A 140 -2.05 -3.75 26.29
C VAL A 140 -2.52 -5.17 26.60
N ARG A 141 -2.20 -6.13 25.72
CA ARG A 141 -2.59 -7.55 25.82
C ARG A 141 -1.35 -8.45 25.89
N PRO A 142 -0.59 -8.42 27.01
CA PRO A 142 0.59 -9.26 27.18
C PRO A 142 0.25 -10.77 27.29
N ASP A 143 -1.02 -11.11 27.51
CA ASP A 143 -1.54 -12.49 27.50
C ASP A 143 -1.65 -13.07 26.07
N ALA A 144 -1.98 -12.23 25.10
CA ALA A 144 -2.28 -12.62 23.73
C ALA A 144 -1.06 -13.12 22.96
N ARG A 145 -1.28 -14.07 22.06
CA ARG A 145 -0.31 -14.57 21.08
C ARG A 145 -0.58 -13.87 19.76
N LEU A 146 0.31 -12.95 19.39
CA LEU A 146 0.13 -12.08 18.22
C LEU A 146 1.02 -12.57 17.08
N THR A 147 0.46 -12.72 15.89
CA THR A 147 1.21 -13.08 14.68
C THR A 147 0.98 -12.04 13.60
N GLY A 148 2.06 -11.39 13.14
CA GLY A 148 2.03 -10.52 11.97
C GLY A 148 2.43 -11.28 10.71
N VAL A 149 1.61 -11.21 9.66
CA VAL A 149 1.92 -11.75 8.33
C VAL A 149 2.20 -10.58 7.39
N GLU A 150 3.39 -10.59 6.77
CA GLU A 150 3.80 -9.54 5.83
C GLU A 150 4.66 -10.13 4.70
N ASN A 151 4.47 -9.66 3.48
CA ASN A 151 5.16 -10.14 2.28
C ASN A 151 6.32 -9.23 1.86
N ALA A 152 6.23 -7.93 2.16
CA ALA A 152 7.26 -6.94 1.87
C ALA A 152 8.47 -7.15 2.80
N PRO A 153 9.65 -7.56 2.28
CA PRO A 153 10.75 -8.05 3.12
C PRO A 153 11.27 -7.01 4.12
N LEU A 154 11.41 -5.75 3.68
CA LEU A 154 11.89 -4.68 4.54
C LEU A 154 10.85 -4.29 5.59
N VAL A 155 9.59 -4.24 5.20
CA VAL A 155 8.46 -3.92 6.09
C VAL A 155 8.33 -5.00 7.18
N TRP A 156 8.38 -6.27 6.78
CA TRP A 156 8.43 -7.41 7.69
C TRP A 156 9.62 -7.35 8.65
N ALA A 157 10.82 -7.04 8.14
CA ALA A 157 12.02 -6.95 8.96
C ALA A 157 11.91 -5.82 10.01
N ILE A 158 11.40 -4.65 9.61
CA ILE A 158 11.15 -3.54 10.54
C ILE A 158 10.09 -3.92 11.59
N GLY A 159 8.99 -4.55 11.19
CA GLY A 159 7.95 -5.02 12.10
C GLY A 159 8.49 -6.01 13.13
N ARG A 160 9.26 -7.00 12.67
CA ARG A 160 9.95 -7.97 13.53
C ARG A 160 10.87 -7.28 14.52
N LEU A 161 11.72 -6.36 14.06
CA LEU A 161 12.65 -5.61 14.90
C LEU A 161 11.91 -4.75 15.95
N ARG A 162 10.83 -4.06 15.57
CA ARG A 162 10.02 -3.23 16.46
C ARG A 162 9.36 -4.03 17.59
N THR A 163 9.06 -5.30 17.35
CA THR A 163 8.50 -6.22 18.35
C THR A 163 9.55 -7.11 19.00
N TRP A 164 10.84 -6.86 18.76
CA TRP A 164 11.91 -7.64 19.36
C TRP A 164 11.85 -7.51 20.89
N GLY A 165 12.00 -8.62 21.60
CA GLY A 165 11.81 -8.70 23.06
C GLY A 165 10.36 -8.92 23.50
N LYS A 166 9.39 -9.03 22.59
CA LYS A 166 8.01 -9.45 22.91
C LYS A 166 7.85 -10.97 22.66
N PRO A 167 7.89 -11.83 23.68
CA PRO A 167 7.99 -13.29 23.51
C PRO A 167 6.77 -13.93 22.85
N ARG A 168 5.62 -13.25 22.89
CA ARG A 168 4.35 -13.71 22.30
C ARG A 168 4.04 -13.07 20.95
N CYS A 169 4.94 -12.25 20.43
CA CYS A 169 4.87 -11.71 19.07
C CYS A 169 5.66 -12.61 18.12
N ARG A 170 4.99 -13.12 17.10
CA ARG A 170 5.59 -13.89 16.01
C ARG A 170 5.40 -13.15 14.70
N TRP A 171 6.33 -13.38 13.78
CA TRP A 171 6.31 -12.78 12.46
C TRP A 171 6.46 -13.87 11.41
N GLN A 172 5.52 -13.91 10.48
CA GLN A 172 5.53 -14.82 9.34
C GLN A 172 5.76 -14.00 8.08
N TRP A 173 6.86 -14.29 7.38
CA TRP A 173 7.07 -13.74 6.05
C TRP A 173 6.31 -14.60 5.05
N GLY A 174 5.36 -14.01 4.32
CA GLY A 174 4.64 -14.72 3.25
C GLY A 174 3.43 -13.98 2.72
N ASP A 175 2.74 -14.63 1.78
CA ASP A 175 1.45 -14.14 1.29
C ASP A 175 0.36 -14.42 2.34
N LEU A 176 -0.44 -13.40 2.65
CA LEU A 176 -1.62 -13.51 3.52
C LEU A 176 -2.61 -14.58 3.03
N ARG A 177 -2.65 -14.87 1.73
CA ARG A 177 -3.50 -15.93 1.15
C ARG A 177 -3.10 -17.32 1.64
N GLN A 178 -1.83 -17.51 1.95
CA GLN A 178 -1.26 -18.79 2.39
C GLN A 178 -1.10 -18.87 3.92
N ALA A 179 -1.40 -17.79 4.65
CA ALA A 179 -1.37 -17.80 6.11
C ALA A 179 -2.40 -18.81 6.65
N ASP A 180 -2.02 -19.59 7.65
CA ASP A 180 -2.92 -20.57 8.27
C ASP A 180 -3.80 -19.87 9.32
N LEU A 181 -5.12 -19.88 9.12
CA LEU A 181 -6.08 -19.26 10.05
C LEU A 181 -6.79 -20.27 10.96
N ARG A 182 -6.48 -21.57 10.86
CA ARG A 182 -7.23 -22.65 11.53
C ARG A 182 -7.14 -22.65 13.04
N GLN A 183 -6.17 -21.96 13.59
CA GLN A 183 -5.97 -21.84 15.04
C GLN A 183 -6.10 -20.40 15.52
N SER A 184 -6.69 -19.51 14.72
CA SER A 184 -6.81 -18.10 15.04
C SER A 184 -8.15 -17.81 15.69
N ASP A 185 -8.11 -17.20 16.88
CA ASP A 185 -9.31 -16.74 17.58
C ASP A 185 -9.78 -15.40 17.00
N VAL A 186 -8.82 -14.56 16.57
CA VAL A 186 -9.07 -13.26 15.97
C VAL A 186 -8.18 -13.09 14.75
N VAL A 187 -8.77 -12.68 13.63
CA VAL A 187 -8.04 -12.29 12.42
C VAL A 187 -8.38 -10.84 12.09
N TYR A 188 -7.36 -10.02 11.92
CA TYR A 188 -7.47 -8.63 11.55
C TYR A 188 -6.88 -8.40 10.16
N ALA A 189 -7.53 -7.55 9.36
CA ALA A 189 -7.04 -7.18 8.04
C ALA A 189 -7.36 -5.70 7.73
N PHE A 190 -6.34 -4.96 7.27
CA PHE A 190 -6.52 -3.63 6.69
C PHE A 190 -6.05 -3.62 5.23
N LEU A 191 -6.91 -4.12 4.34
CA LEU A 191 -6.60 -4.34 2.92
C LEU A 191 -7.50 -3.47 2.04
N SER A 192 -7.14 -3.32 0.76
CA SER A 192 -8.05 -2.70 -0.20
C SER A 192 -9.31 -3.56 -0.43
N PRO A 193 -10.39 -3.01 -1.01
CA PRO A 193 -11.62 -3.78 -1.27
C PRO A 193 -11.45 -4.98 -2.20
N LEU A 194 -10.49 -4.93 -3.12
CA LEU A 194 -10.30 -5.93 -4.17
C LEU A 194 -10.07 -7.36 -3.63
N PRO A 195 -9.15 -7.61 -2.67
CA PRO A 195 -8.95 -8.94 -2.08
C PRO A 195 -10.03 -9.39 -1.08
N MET A 196 -10.95 -8.52 -0.66
CA MET A 196 -11.89 -8.82 0.45
C MET A 196 -12.80 -10.03 0.19
N PRO A 197 -13.39 -10.24 -1.01
CA PRO A 197 -14.24 -11.40 -1.27
C PRO A 197 -13.51 -12.73 -1.13
N ASP A 198 -12.28 -12.83 -1.63
CA ASP A 198 -11.49 -14.07 -1.54
C ASP A 198 -10.93 -14.28 -0.14
N LEU A 199 -10.56 -13.21 0.55
CA LEU A 199 -10.21 -13.28 1.96
C LEU A 199 -11.39 -13.79 2.80
N TRP A 200 -12.61 -13.31 2.52
CA TRP A 200 -13.81 -13.78 3.23
C TRP A 200 -14.06 -15.27 3.02
N LYS A 201 -13.92 -15.79 1.79
CA LYS A 201 -14.00 -17.24 1.53
C LYS A 201 -12.99 -18.02 2.37
N LYS A 202 -11.75 -17.53 2.47
CA LYS A 202 -10.69 -18.14 3.29
C LYS A 202 -11.04 -18.11 4.78
N VAL A 203 -11.50 -16.96 5.29
CA VAL A 203 -11.98 -16.79 6.67
C VAL A 203 -13.11 -17.80 6.96
N CYS A 204 -14.08 -17.95 6.05
CA CYS A 204 -15.13 -18.94 6.18
C CYS A 204 -14.59 -20.38 6.18
N ALA A 205 -13.63 -20.69 5.31
CA ALA A 205 -13.13 -22.06 5.18
C ALA A 205 -12.22 -22.50 6.34
N GLU A 206 -11.41 -21.58 6.88
CA GLU A 206 -10.31 -21.92 7.77
C GLU A 206 -10.55 -21.55 9.23
N MET A 207 -11.20 -20.41 9.51
CA MET A 207 -11.32 -19.95 10.89
C MET A 207 -12.34 -20.80 11.67
N PRO A 208 -12.05 -21.13 12.95
CA PRO A 208 -12.92 -21.95 13.77
C PRO A 208 -14.24 -21.23 14.10
N ALA A 209 -15.30 -21.99 14.37
CA ALA A 209 -16.57 -21.41 14.83
C ALA A 209 -16.38 -20.62 16.14
N GLY A 210 -17.04 -19.48 16.27
CA GLY A 210 -16.89 -18.56 17.41
C GLY A 210 -15.70 -17.60 17.32
N SER A 211 -14.83 -17.75 16.30
CA SER A 211 -13.76 -16.79 16.03
C SER A 211 -14.29 -15.48 15.46
N LEU A 212 -13.42 -14.46 15.46
CA LEU A 212 -13.76 -13.12 15.05
C LEU A 212 -12.85 -12.63 13.92
N PHE A 213 -13.45 -12.27 12.79
CA PHE A 213 -12.75 -11.54 11.73
C PHE A 213 -13.06 -10.05 11.83
N ILE A 214 -12.03 -9.21 11.78
CA ILE A 214 -12.14 -7.75 11.87
C ILE A 214 -11.49 -7.14 10.63
N SER A 215 -12.29 -6.43 9.83
CA SER A 215 -11.77 -5.65 8.71
C SER A 215 -11.77 -4.16 9.01
N ASN A 216 -10.65 -3.50 8.74
CA ASN A 216 -10.49 -2.07 8.95
C ASN A 216 -10.91 -1.28 7.70
N SER A 217 -11.79 -0.30 7.89
CA SER A 217 -12.28 0.69 6.91
C SER A 217 -13.06 0.13 5.72
N PHE A 218 -12.84 -1.12 5.34
CA PHE A 218 -13.44 -1.75 4.18
C PHE A 218 -14.31 -2.93 4.59
N ALA A 219 -15.61 -2.84 4.34
CA ALA A 219 -16.51 -3.95 4.58
C ALA A 219 -16.25 -5.09 3.56
N VAL A 220 -16.52 -6.33 3.98
CA VAL A 220 -16.70 -7.45 3.05
C VAL A 220 -17.94 -7.15 2.18
N PRO A 221 -17.80 -7.13 0.83
CA PRO A 221 -18.94 -6.90 -0.05
C PRO A 221 -20.04 -7.94 0.17
N ASP A 222 -21.29 -7.48 0.17
CA ASP A 222 -22.50 -8.32 0.25
C ASP A 222 -22.61 -9.18 1.52
N VAL A 223 -21.83 -8.88 2.56
CA VAL A 223 -21.87 -9.58 3.85
C VAL A 223 -22.11 -8.57 4.97
N PRO A 224 -23.23 -8.66 5.71
CA PRO A 224 -23.49 -7.78 6.83
C PRO A 224 -22.50 -8.05 7.97
N ALA A 225 -21.87 -7.00 8.49
CA ALA A 225 -21.05 -7.10 9.68
C ALA A 225 -21.94 -7.34 10.91
N THR A 226 -21.49 -8.19 11.83
CA THR A 226 -22.13 -8.45 13.12
C THR A 226 -22.16 -7.18 13.96
N THR A 227 -21.03 -6.46 13.98
CA THR A 227 -20.87 -5.20 14.71
C THR A 227 -20.00 -4.26 13.89
N VAL A 228 -20.26 -2.97 13.97
CA VAL A 228 -19.37 -1.93 13.42
C VAL A 228 -18.94 -1.02 14.57
N VAL A 229 -17.64 -0.89 14.78
CA VAL A 229 -17.06 -0.05 15.83
C VAL A 229 -16.39 1.16 15.20
N GLU A 230 -16.76 2.36 15.64
CA GLU A 230 -16.09 3.59 15.24
C GLU A 230 -14.92 3.88 16.20
N VAL A 231 -13.72 4.03 15.65
CA VAL A 231 -12.49 4.22 16.46
C VAL A 231 -12.37 5.65 17.00
N GLY A 232 -13.14 6.60 16.46
CA GLY A 232 -13.10 8.00 16.88
C GLY A 232 -11.80 8.74 16.53
N ASP A 233 -11.06 8.24 15.52
CA ASP A 233 -9.84 8.88 15.04
C ASP A 233 -10.12 9.95 13.96
N ARG A 234 -9.10 10.72 13.59
CA ARG A 234 -9.21 11.74 12.53
C ARG A 234 -9.62 11.17 11.16
N ARG A 235 -9.43 9.87 10.94
CA ARG A 235 -9.75 9.20 9.67
C ARG A 235 -11.17 8.63 9.66
N GLN A 236 -11.92 8.76 10.76
CA GLN A 236 -13.23 8.15 10.96
C GLN A 236 -13.18 6.65 10.66
N THR A 237 -12.13 6.00 11.17
CA THR A 237 -11.88 4.58 10.98
C THR A 237 -13.04 3.76 11.55
N ARG A 238 -13.54 2.83 10.74
CA ARG A 238 -14.58 1.86 11.12
C ARG A 238 -14.03 0.45 11.11
N LEU A 239 -14.26 -0.29 12.18
CA LEU A 239 -13.92 -1.71 12.28
C LEU A 239 -15.17 -2.55 12.07
N TYR A 240 -15.18 -3.33 10.98
CA TYR A 240 -16.27 -4.24 10.65
C TYR A 240 -15.95 -5.62 11.24
N CYS A 241 -16.77 -6.05 12.19
CA CYS A 241 -16.60 -7.30 12.93
C CYS A 241 -17.55 -8.36 12.37
N TYR A 242 -17.01 -9.55 12.07
CA TYR A 242 -17.72 -10.69 11.51
C TYR A 242 -17.48 -11.93 12.37
N GLN A 243 -18.53 -12.49 12.93
CA GLN A 243 -18.44 -13.71 13.73
C GLN A 243 -18.54 -14.96 12.85
N ARG A 244 -17.69 -15.95 13.13
CA ARG A 244 -17.65 -17.23 12.40
C ARG A 244 -18.50 -18.32 13.01
#